data_AF-A0A969LB59-F1
#
_entry.id   AF-A0A969LB59-F1
#
_cell.length_a   1.000
_cell.length_b   1.000
_cell.length_c   1.000
_cell.angle_alpha   90.00
_cell.angle_beta   90.00
_cell.angle_gamma   90.00
#
_symmetry.space_group_name_H-M   'P 1'
#
loop_
_entity.id
_entity.type
_entity.pdbx_description
1 polymer ?
#
loop_
_entity_poly.entity_id
_entity_poly.type
_entity_poly.pdbx_seq_one_letter_code
_entity_poly.pdbx_strand_id
1 'polypeptide(L)' 'MMYLLRRIADSGRVVLLTTHATANLSQCDLIAVLSQGRLVYYGPPGEALAFLASAAA' A
#
# COMPACT_ATOMS: atom_id res chain seq x y z
N MET A 1 1.03 8.79 -12.99
CA MET A 1 1.62 7.43 -13.01
C MET A 1 0.68 6.39 -12.40
N MET A 2 0.20 6.56 -11.16
CA MET A 2 -0.65 5.55 -10.48
C MET A 2 -1.92 5.15 -11.24
N TYR A 3 -2.60 6.08 -11.92
CA TYR A 3 -3.78 5.75 -12.75
C TYR A 3 -3.49 4.75 -13.88
N LEU A 4 -2.29 4.78 -14.46
CA LEU A 4 -1.90 3.82 -15.49
C LEU A 4 -1.71 2.42 -14.88
N LEU A 5 -1.06 2.33 -13.72
CA LEU A 5 -0.88 1.08 -13.01
C LEU A 5 -2.23 0.51 -12.54
N ARG A 6 -3.16 1.37 -12.09
CA ARG A 6 -4.53 0.97 -11.74
C ARG A 6 -5.25 0.35 -12.93
N ARG A 7 -5.20 0.98 -14.11
CA ARG A 7 -5.76 0.41 -15.34
C ARG A 7 -5.16 -0.94 -15.71
N ILE A 8 -3.87 -1.15 -15.48
CA ILE A 8 -3.22 -2.44 -15.70
C ILE A 8 -3.77 -3.47 -14.70
N ALA A 9 -3.92 -3.10 -13.42
CA ALA A 9 -4.48 -3.98 -12.40
C ALA A 9 -5.93 -4.38 -12.74
N ASP A 10 -6.75 -3.41 -13.11
CA ASP A 10 -8.15 -3.61 -13.52
C ASP A 10 -8.29 -4.51 -14.76
N SER A 11 -7.23 -4.65 -15.57
CA SER A 11 -7.19 -5.58 -16.71
C SER A 11 -6.93 -7.05 -16.31
N GLY A 12 -7.00 -7.39 -15.02
CA GLY A 12 -6.83 -8.75 -14.50
C GLY A 12 -5.37 -9.13 -14.23
N ARG A 13 -4.48 -8.15 -14.07
CA ARG A 13 -3.04 -8.37 -13.83
C ARG A 13 -2.68 -7.98 -12.40
N VAL A 14 -1.79 -8.73 -11.76
CA VAL A 14 -1.23 -8.32 -10.47
C VAL A 14 -0.14 -7.28 -10.71
N VAL A 15 -0.26 -6.13 -10.03
CA VAL A 15 0.76 -5.08 -10.04
C VAL A 15 1.35 -4.96 -8.64
N LEU A 16 2.64 -5.27 -8.52
CA LEU A 16 3.42 -4.99 -7.31
C LEU A 16 4.31 -3.77 -7.57
N LEU A 17 4.21 -2.77 -6.70
CA LEU A 17 5.05 -1.57 -6.79
C LEU A 17 5.61 -1.22 -5.41
N THR A 18 6.78 -0.60 -5.41
CA THR A 18 7.38 0.05 -4.24
C THR A 18 7.48 1.54 -4.51
N THR A 19 7.21 2.36 -3.50
CA THR A 19 7.21 3.82 -3.64
C THR A 19 7.60 4.47 -2.32
N HIS A 20 8.33 5.59 -2.41
CA HIS A 20 8.52 6.50 -1.29
C HIS A 20 7.42 7.57 -1.20
N ALA A 21 6.60 7.71 -2.26
CA ALA A 21 5.51 8.67 -2.31
C ALA A 21 4.20 8.04 -1.83
N THR A 22 3.67 8.56 -0.72
CA THR A 22 2.47 8.04 -0.03
C THR A 22 1.16 8.69 -0.47
N ALA A 23 1.22 9.82 -1.19
CA ALA A 23 0.07 10.64 -1.54
C ALA A 23 -1.03 9.92 -2.34
N ASN A 24 -0.68 8.85 -3.06
CA ASN A 24 -1.60 8.12 -3.94
C ASN A 24 -1.84 6.66 -3.53
N LEU A 25 -1.57 6.33 -2.26
CA LEU A 25 -1.74 4.97 -1.75
C LEU A 25 -3.20 4.48 -1.78
N SER A 26 -4.17 5.40 -1.81
CA SER A 26 -5.59 5.08 -1.99
C SER A 26 -5.94 4.42 -3.33
N GLN A 27 -5.03 4.43 -4.30
CA GLN A 27 -5.19 3.75 -5.60
C GLN A 27 -4.80 2.27 -5.54
N CYS A 28 -4.12 1.83 -4.47
CA CYS A 28 -3.73 0.44 -4.26
C CYS A 28 -4.86 -0.32 -3.57
N ASP A 29 -5.06 -1.59 -3.94
CA ASP A 29 -5.99 -2.47 -3.23
C ASP A 29 -5.44 -2.86 -1.84
N LEU A 30 -4.12 -3.08 -1.77
CA LEU A 30 -3.40 -3.51 -0.57
C LEU A 30 -2.09 -2.75 -0.44
N ILE A 31 -1.65 -2.56 0.80
CA ILE A 31 -0.36 -1.95 1.14
C ILE A 31 0.40 -2.90 2.05
N ALA A 32 1.67 -3.13 1.72
CA ALA A 32 2.64 -3.77 2.59
C ALA A 32 3.59 -2.70 3.14
N VAL A 33 3.70 -2.59 4.47
CA VAL A 33 4.70 -1.73 5.12
C VAL A 33 5.77 -2.61 5.72
N LEU A 34 7.01 -2.36 5.32
CA LEU A 34 8.18 -3.02 5.89
C LEU A 34 8.94 -2.04 6.78
N SER A 35 9.31 -2.49 7.97
CA SER A 35 10.20 -1.78 8.88
C SER A 35 11.23 -2.76 9.43
N GLN A 36 12.50 -2.38 9.41
CA GLN A 36 13.62 -3.21 9.91
C GLN A 36 13.60 -4.66 9.39
N GLY A 37 13.28 -4.84 8.11
CA GLY A 37 13.22 -6.16 7.47
C GLY A 37 12.00 -7.01 7.85
N ARG A 38 11.02 -6.46 8.58
CA ARG A 38 9.79 -7.15 8.98
C ARG A 38 8.58 -6.51 8.31
N LEU A 39 7.64 -7.34 7.87
CA LEU A 39 6.32 -6.88 7.44
C LEU A 39 5.53 -6.48 8.68
N VAL A 40 5.33 -5.17 8.86
CA VAL A 40 4.64 -4.63 10.03
C VAL A 40 3.16 -4.39 9.75
N TYR A 41 2.78 -4.20 8.48
CA TYR A 41 1.38 -4.05 8.09
C TYR A 41 1.14 -4.66 6.71
N TYR A 42 -0.01 -5.32 6.54
CA TYR A 42 -0.53 -5.75 5.26
C TYR A 42 -2.06 -5.67 5.24
N GLY A 43 -2.60 -4.80 4.40
CA GLY A 43 -4.05 -4.61 4.33
C GLY A 43 -4.48 -3.39 3.51
N PRO A 44 -5.77 -3.04 3.55
CA PRO A 44 -6.33 -1.92 2.79
C PRO A 44 -5.78 -0.56 3.25
N PRO A 45 -5.54 0.40 2.34
CA PRO A 45 -5.03 1.73 2.69
C PRO A 45 -5.74 2.44 3.84
N GLY A 46 -7.06 2.29 3.91
CA GLY A 46 -7.90 2.97 4.91
C GLY A 46 -7.65 2.53 6.35
N GLU A 47 -7.10 1.34 6.57
CA GLU A 47 -6.84 0.80 7.91
C GLU A 47 -5.38 1.03 8.36
N ALA A 48 -4.47 1.31 7.42
CA ALA A 48 -3.04 1.40 7.67
C ALA A 48 -2.67 2.46 8.71
N LEU A 49 -3.28 3.66 8.62
CA LEU A 49 -2.98 4.76 9.55
C LEU A 49 -3.37 4.43 11.00
N ALA A 50 -4.57 3.88 11.19
CA ALA A 50 -5.05 3.49 12.51
C ALA A 50 -4.18 2.37 13.10
N PHE A 51 -3.83 1.37 12.28
CA PHE A 51 -2.95 0.28 12.69
C PHE A 51 -1.56 0.78 13.10
N LEU A 52 -0.90 1.57 12.24
CA LEU A 52 0.47 2.05 12.47
C LEU A 52 0.54 3.03 13.65
N ALA A 53 -0.50 3.84 13.88
CA ALA A 53 -0.58 4.70 15.05
C ALA A 53 -0.67 3.90 16.36
N SER A 54 -1.37 2.76 16.36
CA SER A 54 -1.48 1.89 17.54
C SER A 54 -0.22 1.08 17.85
N ALA A 55 0.61 0.81 16.85
CA ALA A 55 1.86 0.05 16.99
C ALA A 55 3.06 0.91 17.44
N ALA A 56 2.91 2.23 17.52
CA ALA A 56 3.95 3.17 17.92
C ALA A 56 3.92 3.55 19.42
N ALA A 57 3.07 2.87 20.22
CA ALA A 57 3.02 2.95 21.68
C ALA A 57 3.80 1.79 22.31
#